data_AF-A0A6A7BCR5-F1
#
_entry.id   AF-A0A6A7BCR5-F1
#
_cell.length_a   1.000
_cell.length_b   1.000
_cell.length_c   1.000
_cell.angle_alpha   90.00
_cell.angle_beta   90.00
_cell.angle_gamma   90.00
#
_symmetry.space_group_name_H-M   'P 1'
#
loop_
_entity.id
_entity.type
_entity.pdbx_description
1 polymer ?
#
loop_
_entity_poly.entity_id
_entity_poly.type
_entity_poly.pdbx_seq_one_letter_code
_entity_poly.pdbx_strand_id
1 'polypeptide(L)'
;MPQYPKNGANQQINPIQVDWHADPYWRSRRLSPAQLQVHDIRLESWKNDNGSILEMREVLASSLLPALHERDALLQNLDLEGATKHRNDQVRLEALAAEFGWLNTLRSKKVQETVQDSKEARKCRWIHISSKFSDYLSGCLFGLSDWGLEPQKTVAALQQLEHCVNQQERFSKHGRYFAPFFQYLHEGVSDDDDVERPMLLSVPFLDWTIEGEQPPLRFQVDPREGYQSSRSHLIYYGRSYSTFTA
;
A
#
# COMPACT_ATOMS: atom_id res chain seq x y z
N MET A 1 -46.19 5.87 25.20
CA MET A 1 -44.78 5.51 24.94
C MET A 1 -44.66 5.02 23.52
N PRO A 2 -44.05 5.77 22.59
CA PRO A 2 -43.85 5.30 21.23
C PRO A 2 -42.64 4.38 21.16
N GLN A 3 -42.85 3.20 20.59
CA GLN A 3 -41.81 2.21 20.29
C GLN A 3 -40.97 2.71 19.12
N TYR A 4 -39.66 2.81 19.32
CA TYR A 4 -38.70 3.05 18.24
C TYR A 4 -38.59 1.82 17.34
N PRO A 5 -38.61 1.96 16.00
CA PRO A 5 -38.30 0.84 15.12
C PRO A 5 -36.80 0.57 15.16
N LYS A 6 -36.44 -0.66 15.54
CA LYS A 6 -35.13 -1.27 15.28
C LYS A 6 -35.02 -1.48 13.77
N ASN A 7 -34.21 -0.69 13.08
CA ASN A 7 -33.76 -0.97 11.71
C ASN A 7 -32.33 -0.46 11.51
N GLY A 8 -31.37 -1.18 12.07
CA GLY A 8 -29.98 -1.14 11.60
C GLY A 8 -29.83 -2.18 10.49
N ALA A 9 -30.34 -1.87 9.30
CA ALA A 9 -30.10 -2.71 8.13
C ALA A 9 -28.61 -2.66 7.81
N ASN A 10 -27.89 -3.74 8.11
CA ASN A 10 -26.63 -4.05 7.45
C ASN A 10 -26.94 -4.16 5.95
N GLN A 11 -26.70 -3.08 5.20
CA GLN A 11 -26.63 -3.16 3.75
C GLN A 11 -25.46 -4.09 3.43
N GLN A 12 -25.77 -5.36 3.16
CA GLN A 12 -24.90 -6.22 2.39
C GLN A 12 -24.73 -5.53 1.03
N ILE A 13 -23.64 -4.78 0.89
CA ILE A 13 -23.19 -4.29 -0.40
C ILE A 13 -22.85 -5.55 -1.19
N ASN A 14 -23.74 -5.97 -2.08
CA ASN A 14 -23.40 -7.01 -3.04
C ASN A 14 -22.14 -6.54 -3.78
N PRO A 15 -21.03 -7.29 -3.73
CA PRO A 15 -19.80 -6.85 -4.34
C PRO A 15 -20.07 -6.68 -5.83
N ILE A 16 -19.95 -5.44 -6.32
CA ILE A 16 -20.01 -5.18 -7.76
C ILE A 16 -18.85 -5.98 -8.36
N GLN A 17 -19.19 -7.01 -9.14
CA GLN A 17 -18.20 -7.78 -9.86
C GLN A 17 -17.69 -6.91 -11.01
N VAL A 18 -16.46 -6.42 -10.87
CA VAL A 18 -15.82 -5.56 -11.87
C VAL A 18 -14.89 -6.43 -12.70
N ASP A 19 -15.12 -6.47 -14.01
CA ASP A 19 -14.16 -7.05 -14.95
C ASP A 19 -13.07 -6.02 -15.25
N TRP A 20 -11.97 -6.10 -14.52
CA TRP A 20 -10.82 -5.21 -14.70
C TRP A 20 -10.14 -5.39 -16.05
N HIS A 21 -10.27 -6.56 -16.69
CA HIS A 21 -9.70 -6.80 -18.02
C HIS A 21 -10.53 -6.19 -19.15
N ALA A 22 -11.77 -5.78 -18.90
CA ALA A 22 -12.57 -5.07 -19.90
C ALA A 22 -12.04 -3.64 -20.15
N ASP A 23 -11.43 -3.00 -19.14
CA ASP A 23 -10.82 -1.67 -19.28
C ASP A 23 -9.48 -1.76 -20.05
N PRO A 24 -9.35 -1.10 -21.22
CA PRO A 24 -8.09 -1.05 -21.96
C PRO A 24 -6.91 -0.55 -21.12
N TYR A 25 -7.14 0.35 -20.17
CA TYR A 25 -6.10 0.88 -19.30
C TYR A 25 -5.44 -0.23 -18.48
N TRP A 26 -6.24 -1.04 -17.77
CA TRP A 26 -5.72 -2.09 -16.89
C TRP A 26 -5.12 -3.26 -17.65
N ARG A 27 -5.60 -3.55 -18.88
CA ARG A 27 -4.99 -4.58 -19.73
C ARG A 27 -3.53 -4.31 -20.06
N SER A 28 -3.13 -3.04 -20.11
CA SER A 28 -1.75 -2.63 -20.37
C SER A 28 -0.93 -2.37 -19.11
N ARG A 29 -1.41 -2.72 -17.91
CA ARG A 29 -0.64 -2.54 -16.66
C ARG A 29 -0.14 -3.87 -16.12
N ARG A 30 1.02 -3.83 -15.48
CA ARG A 30 1.58 -4.95 -14.70
C ARG A 30 0.72 -5.23 -13.47
N LEU A 31 0.18 -4.16 -12.88
CA LEU A 31 -0.63 -4.20 -11.67
C LEU A 31 -1.98 -3.52 -11.89
N SER A 32 -3.03 -4.21 -11.46
CA SER A 32 -4.41 -3.77 -11.46
C SER A 32 -4.97 -3.84 -10.04
N PRO A 33 -6.08 -3.14 -9.75
CA PRO A 33 -6.74 -3.20 -8.45
C PRO A 33 -7.13 -4.62 -8.01
N ALA A 34 -7.46 -5.51 -8.95
CA ALA A 34 -7.81 -6.90 -8.65
C ALA A 34 -6.64 -7.72 -8.08
N GLN A 35 -5.40 -7.34 -8.38
CA GLN A 35 -4.19 -8.02 -7.94
C GLN A 35 -3.70 -7.52 -6.57
N LEU A 36 -4.34 -6.51 -6.00
CA LEU A 36 -4.01 -5.97 -4.69
C LEU A 36 -4.91 -6.57 -3.61
N GLN A 37 -4.31 -6.90 -2.48
CA GLN A 37 -5.06 -7.09 -1.24
C GLN A 37 -4.86 -5.85 -0.39
N VAL A 38 -5.96 -5.13 -0.15
CA VAL A 38 -5.95 -3.84 0.54
C VAL A 38 -6.72 -3.98 1.84
N HIS A 39 -6.14 -3.50 2.93
CA HIS A 39 -6.82 -3.43 4.22
C HIS A 39 -6.73 -2.02 4.79
N ASP A 40 -7.84 -1.51 5.29
CA ASP A 40 -7.87 -0.28 6.08
C ASP A 40 -7.81 -0.64 7.56
N ILE A 41 -6.90 -0.01 8.29
CA ILE A 41 -6.75 -0.18 9.74
C ILE A 41 -7.28 1.04 10.45
N ARG A 42 -8.17 0.79 11.41
CA ARG A 42 -8.90 1.84 12.12
C ARG A 42 -8.99 1.51 13.61
N LEU A 43 -9.06 2.57 14.42
CA LEU A 43 -9.49 2.46 15.81
C LEU A 43 -11.00 2.33 15.87
N GLU A 44 -11.47 1.33 16.61
CA GLU A 44 -12.89 1.04 16.80
C GLU A 44 -13.18 0.90 18.30
N SER A 45 -14.35 1.36 18.72
CA SER A 45 -14.78 1.27 20.11
C SER A 45 -15.35 -0.12 20.40
N TRP A 46 -14.85 -0.81 21.41
CA TRP A 46 -15.49 -2.03 21.88
C TRP A 46 -16.75 -1.71 22.69
N LYS A 47 -17.81 -2.53 22.56
CA LYS A 47 -19.13 -2.27 23.16
C LYS A 47 -19.16 -2.28 24.70
N ASN A 48 -18.08 -2.66 25.39
CA ASN A 48 -18.05 -2.93 26.83
C ASN A 48 -16.83 -2.30 27.54
N ASP A 49 -16.63 -0.98 27.45
CA ASP A 49 -15.63 -0.20 28.23
C ASP A 49 -14.14 -0.62 28.17
N ASN A 50 -13.78 -1.63 27.37
CA ASN A 50 -12.40 -2.16 27.28
C ASN A 50 -11.43 -1.33 26.41
N GLY A 51 -11.70 -0.03 26.23
CA GLY A 51 -10.87 0.86 25.42
C GLY A 51 -11.02 0.65 23.91
N SER A 52 -10.25 1.43 23.13
CA SER A 52 -10.22 1.33 21.67
C SER A 52 -9.36 0.16 21.21
N ILE A 53 -9.82 -0.58 20.21
CA ILE A 53 -9.05 -1.64 19.57
C ILE A 53 -8.69 -1.25 18.13
N LEU A 54 -7.61 -1.83 17.60
CA LEU A 54 -7.30 -1.75 16.18
C LEU A 54 -8.06 -2.83 15.42
N GLU A 55 -8.89 -2.42 14.46
CA GLU A 55 -9.60 -3.31 13.55
C GLU A 55 -9.03 -3.19 12.15
N MET A 56 -8.76 -4.34 11.53
CA MET A 56 -8.32 -4.44 10.13
C MET A 56 -9.50 -4.88 9.27
N ARG A 57 -9.84 -4.09 8.25
CA ARG A 57 -10.94 -4.40 7.33
C ARG A 57 -10.44 -4.51 5.91
N GLU A 58 -10.73 -5.63 5.24
CA GLU A 58 -10.43 -5.78 3.82
C GLU A 58 -11.27 -4.79 2.99
N VAL A 59 -10.61 -4.11 2.06
CA VAL A 59 -11.23 -3.22 1.08
C VAL A 59 -11.34 -3.98 -0.24
N LEU A 60 -12.58 -4.19 -0.70
CA LEU A 60 -12.83 -4.83 -1.99
C LEU A 60 -12.30 -3.95 -3.13
N ALA A 61 -11.64 -4.54 -4.11
CA ALA A 61 -11.09 -3.81 -5.25
C ALA A 61 -12.15 -2.95 -5.97
N SER A 62 -13.39 -3.43 -6.08
CA SER A 62 -14.49 -2.69 -6.71
C SER A 62 -14.87 -1.40 -5.96
N SER A 63 -14.62 -1.33 -4.66
CA SER A 63 -14.84 -0.10 -3.88
C SER A 63 -13.80 0.99 -4.15
N LEU A 64 -12.71 0.66 -4.85
CA LEU A 64 -11.68 1.63 -5.25
C LEU A 64 -12.09 2.46 -6.48
N LEU A 65 -13.12 2.04 -7.23
CA LEU A 65 -13.55 2.69 -8.49
C LEU A 65 -13.69 4.22 -8.40
N PRO A 66 -14.35 4.80 -7.36
CA PRO A 66 -14.46 6.26 -7.27
C PRO A 66 -13.09 6.95 -7.21
N ALA A 67 -12.13 6.39 -6.46
CA ALA A 67 -10.79 6.95 -6.34
C ALA A 67 -9.99 6.81 -7.65
N LEU A 68 -10.24 5.74 -8.41
CA LEU A 68 -9.55 5.46 -9.68
C LEU A 68 -9.92 6.42 -10.81
N HIS A 69 -10.94 7.27 -10.65
CA HIS A 69 -11.16 8.40 -11.58
C HIS A 69 -9.99 9.39 -11.56
N GLU A 70 -9.24 9.48 -10.47
CA GLU A 70 -8.04 10.31 -10.32
C GLU A 70 -6.74 9.55 -10.67
N ARG A 71 -6.82 8.39 -11.36
CA ARG A 71 -5.65 7.51 -11.59
C ARG A 71 -4.46 8.17 -12.30
N ASP A 72 -4.72 9.16 -13.15
CA ASP A 72 -3.68 9.86 -13.90
C ASP A 72 -3.23 11.18 -13.24
N ALA A 73 -3.84 11.55 -12.09
CA ALA A 73 -3.61 12.85 -11.46
C ALA A 73 -2.16 13.06 -11.03
N LEU A 74 -1.50 12.02 -10.50
CA LEU A 74 -0.09 12.14 -10.13
C LEU A 74 0.78 12.41 -11.35
N LEU A 75 0.64 11.62 -12.42
CA LEU A 75 1.40 11.79 -13.66
C LEU A 75 1.22 13.19 -14.25
N GLN A 76 0.00 13.73 -14.23
CA GLN A 76 -0.32 15.03 -14.82
C GLN A 76 0.24 16.22 -14.02
N ASN A 77 0.41 16.08 -12.71
CA ASN A 77 0.76 17.19 -11.81
C ASN A 77 2.18 17.09 -11.23
N LEU A 78 2.96 16.09 -11.65
CA LEU A 78 4.27 15.82 -11.08
C LEU A 78 5.33 16.80 -11.62
N ASP A 79 5.88 17.63 -10.74
CA ASP A 79 7.03 18.48 -11.05
C ASP A 79 8.35 17.71 -10.86
N LEU A 80 8.76 17.00 -11.92
CA LEU A 80 10.02 16.24 -11.94
C LEU A 80 11.27 17.13 -11.94
N GLU A 81 11.18 18.33 -12.51
CA GLU A 81 12.30 19.27 -12.54
C GLU A 81 12.60 19.83 -11.15
N GLY A 82 11.55 20.11 -10.37
CA GLY A 82 11.65 20.46 -8.96
C GLY A 82 12.14 19.29 -8.08
N ALA A 83 11.80 18.05 -8.44
CA ALA A 83 12.17 16.86 -7.68
C ALA A 83 13.64 16.43 -7.86
N THR A 84 14.19 16.51 -9.07
CA THR A 84 15.59 16.13 -9.35
C THR A 84 16.18 16.83 -10.57
N LYS A 85 17.47 17.15 -10.49
CA LYS A 85 18.25 17.72 -11.60
C LYS A 85 18.82 16.65 -12.55
N HIS A 86 18.77 15.38 -12.17
CA HIS A 86 19.35 14.29 -12.95
C HIS A 86 18.38 13.82 -14.03
N ARG A 87 18.76 14.01 -15.31
CA ARG A 87 17.90 13.65 -16.45
C ARG A 87 17.49 12.17 -16.48
N ASN A 88 18.41 11.28 -16.10
CA ASN A 88 18.12 9.84 -16.04
C ASN A 88 17.05 9.52 -14.98
N ASP A 89 17.11 10.18 -13.82
CA ASP A 89 16.09 10.02 -12.79
C ASP A 89 14.75 10.55 -13.27
N GLN A 90 14.71 11.70 -13.94
CA GLN A 90 13.45 12.23 -14.49
C GLN A 90 12.78 11.23 -15.44
N VAL A 91 13.52 10.67 -16.40
CA VAL A 91 12.99 9.66 -17.34
C VAL A 91 12.50 8.42 -16.60
N ARG A 92 13.25 7.95 -15.60
CA ARG A 92 12.84 6.81 -14.76
C ARG A 92 11.56 7.09 -13.97
N LEU A 93 11.49 8.25 -13.33
CA LEU A 93 10.33 8.67 -12.52
C LEU A 93 9.09 8.88 -13.38
N GLU A 94 9.24 9.38 -14.61
CA GLU A 94 8.16 9.49 -15.59
C GLU A 94 7.61 8.10 -15.97
N ALA A 95 8.49 7.12 -16.19
CA ALA A 95 8.08 5.74 -16.45
C ALA A 95 7.35 5.12 -15.23
N LEU A 96 7.83 5.38 -14.02
CA LEU A 96 7.17 4.94 -12.78
C LEU A 96 5.81 5.62 -12.59
N ALA A 97 5.70 6.92 -12.88
CA ALA A 97 4.45 7.67 -12.83
C ALA A 97 3.43 7.11 -13.83
N ALA A 98 3.88 6.82 -15.05
CA ALA A 98 3.04 6.25 -16.07
C ALA A 98 2.52 4.88 -15.66
N GLU A 99 3.33 4.01 -15.03
CA GLU A 99 2.93 2.64 -14.72
C GLU A 99 2.22 2.47 -13.36
N PHE A 100 2.72 3.15 -12.32
CA PHE A 100 2.30 2.96 -10.93
C PHE A 100 1.68 4.21 -10.30
N GLY A 101 1.64 5.34 -11.00
CA GLY A 101 1.13 6.61 -10.45
C GLY A 101 -0.31 6.52 -9.96
N TRP A 102 -1.11 5.62 -10.54
CA TRP A 102 -2.48 5.35 -10.10
C TRP A 102 -2.58 4.88 -8.64
N LEU A 103 -1.55 4.25 -8.08
CA LEU A 103 -1.52 3.83 -6.67
C LEU A 103 -1.64 5.02 -5.71
N ASN A 104 -1.34 6.24 -6.17
CA ASN A 104 -1.47 7.46 -5.37
C ASN A 104 -2.91 7.69 -4.90
N THR A 105 -3.89 7.27 -5.70
CA THR A 105 -5.31 7.30 -5.35
C THR A 105 -5.66 6.41 -4.15
N LEU A 106 -4.81 5.45 -3.80
CA LEU A 106 -5.01 4.56 -2.67
C LEU A 106 -4.54 5.19 -1.35
N ARG A 107 -3.76 6.28 -1.40
CA ARG A 107 -3.26 6.96 -0.20
C ARG A 107 -4.41 7.44 0.67
N SER A 108 -4.20 7.43 1.98
CA SER A 108 -5.15 8.06 2.88
C SER A 108 -4.97 9.56 2.86
N LYS A 109 -6.03 10.29 2.50
CA LYS A 109 -6.07 11.76 2.58
C LYS A 109 -6.37 12.25 4.01
N LYS A 110 -6.88 11.38 4.88
CA LYS A 110 -7.27 11.68 6.26
C LYS A 110 -6.65 10.67 7.22
N VAL A 111 -6.24 11.16 8.39
CA VAL A 111 -5.66 10.35 9.45
C VAL A 111 -6.68 10.26 10.57
N GLN A 112 -6.88 9.06 11.09
CA GLN A 112 -7.69 8.87 12.29
C GLN A 112 -6.83 9.16 13.53
N GLU A 113 -7.24 10.09 14.36
CA GLU A 113 -6.72 10.34 15.70
C GLU A 113 -7.55 9.58 16.74
N THR A 114 -8.87 9.62 16.63
CA THR A 114 -9.83 9.09 17.63
C THR A 114 -10.85 8.10 17.04
N VAL A 115 -11.58 7.38 17.90
CA VAL A 115 -12.67 6.47 17.45
C VAL A 115 -13.88 7.22 16.88
N GLN A 116 -14.01 8.51 17.17
CA GLN A 116 -15.11 9.36 16.71
C GLN A 116 -14.89 9.94 15.32
N ASP A 117 -13.68 9.82 14.76
CA ASP A 117 -13.38 10.38 13.46
C ASP A 117 -14.17 9.72 12.32
N SER A 118 -14.33 10.47 11.23
CA SER A 118 -15.11 10.05 10.07
C SER A 118 -14.69 8.68 9.53
N LYS A 119 -15.62 7.98 8.87
CA LYS A 119 -15.33 6.67 8.29
C LYS A 119 -14.24 6.66 7.21
N GLU A 120 -13.95 7.83 6.65
CA GLU A 120 -12.91 8.04 5.65
C GLU A 120 -11.51 8.18 6.28
N ALA A 121 -11.44 8.50 7.57
CA ALA A 121 -10.19 8.57 8.31
C ALA A 121 -9.77 7.17 8.76
N ARG A 122 -8.48 6.86 8.59
CA ARG A 122 -7.88 5.59 8.99
C ARG A 122 -6.50 5.83 9.57
N LYS A 123 -6.02 4.89 10.40
CA LYS A 123 -4.65 4.94 10.94
C LYS A 123 -3.65 4.67 9.82
N CYS A 124 -3.88 3.61 9.05
CA CYS A 124 -3.08 3.29 7.87
C CYS A 124 -3.87 2.41 6.88
N ARG A 125 -3.30 2.22 5.69
CA ARG A 125 -3.78 1.27 4.68
C ARG A 125 -2.67 0.29 4.36
N TRP A 126 -2.92 -1.00 4.54
CA TRP A 126 -1.99 -2.06 4.16
C TRP A 126 -2.28 -2.52 2.74
N ILE A 127 -1.24 -2.56 1.92
CA ILE A 127 -1.31 -3.01 0.54
C ILE A 127 -0.32 -4.15 0.38
N HIS A 128 -0.84 -5.35 0.16
CA HIS A 128 -0.02 -6.54 0.04
C HIS A 128 0.35 -6.79 -1.43
N ILE A 129 1.64 -6.95 -1.69
CA ILE A 129 2.22 -7.12 -3.03
C ILE A 129 3.27 -8.22 -2.99
N SER A 130 3.38 -9.01 -4.06
CA SER A 130 4.39 -10.07 -4.16
C SER A 130 5.79 -9.49 -4.26
N SER A 131 6.66 -10.03 -3.42
CA SER A 131 8.08 -9.75 -3.39
C SER A 131 8.89 -10.38 -4.52
N LYS A 132 8.29 -11.28 -5.30
CA LYS A 132 8.98 -11.84 -6.47
C LYS A 132 9.30 -10.77 -7.52
N PHE A 133 8.54 -9.69 -7.53
CA PHE A 133 8.69 -8.59 -8.45
C PHE A 133 9.31 -7.41 -7.71
N SER A 134 10.63 -7.44 -7.54
CA SER A 134 11.35 -6.35 -6.86
C SER A 134 11.12 -4.99 -7.53
N ASP A 135 10.88 -4.96 -8.84
CA ASP A 135 10.49 -3.76 -9.59
C ASP A 135 9.17 -3.13 -9.08
N TYR A 136 8.26 -3.93 -8.51
CA TYR A 136 7.02 -3.41 -7.95
C TYR A 136 7.28 -2.62 -6.67
N LEU A 137 8.36 -2.91 -5.94
CA LEU A 137 8.71 -2.19 -4.73
C LEU A 137 8.91 -0.70 -5.05
N SER A 138 9.70 -0.40 -6.10
CA SER A 138 9.95 0.97 -6.56
C SER A 138 8.67 1.63 -7.07
N GLY A 139 7.86 0.91 -7.85
CA GLY A 139 6.55 1.39 -8.29
C GLY A 139 5.60 1.74 -7.15
N CYS A 140 5.56 0.91 -6.11
CA CYS A 140 4.67 1.10 -4.98
C CYS A 140 5.15 2.20 -4.05
N LEU A 141 6.45 2.28 -3.76
CA LEU A 141 7.03 3.41 -3.05
C LEU A 141 6.74 4.71 -3.79
N PHE A 142 6.99 4.74 -5.11
CA PHE A 142 6.71 5.89 -5.96
C PHE A 142 5.22 6.30 -5.88
N GLY A 143 4.31 5.36 -6.15
CA GLY A 143 2.89 5.65 -6.25
C GLY A 143 2.26 6.05 -4.91
N LEU A 144 2.73 5.48 -3.79
CA LEU A 144 2.18 5.75 -2.46
C LEU A 144 2.86 6.94 -1.74
N SER A 145 3.92 7.50 -2.32
CA SER A 145 4.63 8.66 -1.77
C SER A 145 3.82 9.96 -1.85
N ASP A 146 4.16 10.89 -0.94
CA ASP A 146 3.61 12.25 -0.95
C ASP A 146 4.48 13.22 -1.74
N TRP A 147 4.21 13.30 -3.03
CA TRP A 147 4.90 14.23 -3.93
C TRP A 147 4.54 15.71 -3.68
N GLY A 148 3.55 16.02 -2.84
CA GLY A 148 3.20 17.40 -2.50
C GLY A 148 4.02 17.99 -1.34
N LEU A 149 4.67 17.15 -0.54
CA LEU A 149 5.40 17.59 0.66
C LEU A 149 6.89 17.76 0.37
N GLU A 150 7.59 16.67 0.06
CA GLU A 150 9.06 16.68 -0.07
C GLU A 150 9.52 15.77 -1.22
N PRO A 151 9.32 16.18 -2.49
CA PRO A 151 9.66 15.38 -3.68
C PRO A 151 11.10 14.87 -3.67
N GLN A 152 12.06 15.68 -3.21
CA GLN A 152 13.47 15.32 -3.19
C GLN A 152 13.75 14.18 -2.21
N LYS A 153 13.03 14.13 -1.07
CA LYS A 153 13.14 13.01 -0.13
C LYS A 153 12.57 11.73 -0.71
N THR A 154 11.47 11.82 -1.47
CA THR A 154 10.94 10.66 -2.20
C THR A 154 11.94 10.13 -3.22
N VAL A 155 12.62 11.00 -3.97
CA VAL A 155 13.67 10.57 -4.90
C VAL A 155 14.82 9.89 -4.17
N ALA A 156 15.29 10.45 -3.06
CA ALA A 156 16.33 9.83 -2.23
C ALA A 156 15.88 8.45 -1.68
N ALA A 157 14.63 8.35 -1.22
CA ALA A 157 14.06 7.09 -0.73
C ALA A 157 14.00 6.01 -1.82
N LEU A 158 13.68 6.39 -3.06
CA LEU A 158 13.68 5.47 -4.21
C LEU A 158 15.09 4.99 -4.55
N GLN A 159 16.09 5.86 -4.50
CA GLN A 159 17.49 5.48 -4.69
C GLN A 159 17.97 4.53 -3.58
N GLN A 160 17.60 4.83 -2.32
CA GLN A 160 17.94 3.99 -1.18
C GLN A 160 17.23 2.63 -1.22
N LEU A 161 16.00 2.60 -1.73
CA LEU A 161 15.27 1.36 -1.95
C LEU A 161 16.01 0.45 -2.94
N GLU A 162 16.46 0.99 -4.08
CA GLU A 162 17.22 0.21 -5.06
C GLU A 162 18.51 -0.34 -4.45
N HIS A 163 19.22 0.47 -3.67
CA HIS A 163 20.40 0.01 -2.94
C HIS A 163 20.07 -1.13 -1.97
N CYS A 164 19.00 -0.98 -1.18
CA CYS A 164 18.55 -1.98 -0.23
C CYS A 164 18.14 -3.29 -0.92
N VAL A 165 17.37 -3.21 -2.01
CA VAL A 165 16.98 -4.38 -2.81
C VAL A 165 18.21 -5.11 -3.31
N ASN A 166 19.16 -4.39 -3.93
CA ASN A 166 20.39 -4.99 -4.45
C ASN A 166 21.22 -5.68 -3.35
N GLN A 167 21.23 -5.13 -2.13
CA GLN A 167 21.95 -5.70 -0.99
C GLN A 167 21.25 -6.90 -0.36
N GLN A 168 19.92 -6.94 -0.36
CA GLN A 168 19.13 -7.91 0.41
C GLN A 168 18.50 -9.00 -0.45
N GLU A 169 18.41 -8.82 -1.76
CA GLU A 169 17.92 -9.84 -2.68
C GLU A 169 18.90 -11.03 -2.71
N ARG A 170 18.34 -12.22 -2.69
CA ARG A 170 19.06 -13.50 -2.72
C ARG A 170 18.48 -14.38 -3.81
N PHE A 171 19.30 -15.28 -4.33
CA PHE A 171 18.94 -16.20 -5.39
C PHE A 171 18.95 -17.63 -4.88
N SER A 172 17.88 -18.37 -5.18
CA SER A 172 17.78 -19.81 -4.91
C SER A 172 17.34 -20.56 -6.17
N LYS A 173 17.33 -21.90 -6.11
CA LYS A 173 16.74 -22.74 -7.16
C LYS A 173 15.25 -22.47 -7.44
N HIS A 174 14.56 -21.76 -6.53
CA HIS A 174 13.14 -21.40 -6.64
C HIS A 174 12.92 -19.94 -7.05
N GLY A 175 13.98 -19.22 -7.39
CA GLY A 175 13.94 -17.82 -7.80
C GLY A 175 14.47 -16.86 -6.74
N ARG A 176 14.12 -15.59 -6.92
CA ARG A 176 14.51 -14.46 -6.06
C ARG A 176 13.74 -14.48 -4.75
N TYR A 177 14.40 -14.12 -3.67
CA TYR A 177 13.78 -13.95 -2.35
C TYR A 177 14.55 -12.95 -1.51
N PHE A 178 13.93 -12.48 -0.43
CA PHE A 178 14.58 -11.65 0.58
C PHE A 178 14.72 -12.45 1.88
N ALA A 179 15.88 -12.35 2.54
CA ALA A 179 15.96 -12.74 3.95
C ALA A 179 15.14 -11.75 4.80
N PRO A 180 14.79 -12.07 6.06
CA PRO A 180 14.18 -11.10 6.94
C PRO A 180 15.13 -9.92 7.23
N PHE A 181 14.66 -8.70 7.04
CA PHE A 181 15.41 -7.47 7.34
C PHE A 181 14.45 -6.29 7.50
N PHE A 182 14.94 -5.20 8.10
CA PHE A 182 14.26 -3.90 8.11
C PHE A 182 15.28 -2.80 7.74
N GLN A 183 14.83 -1.78 7.01
CA GLN A 183 15.67 -0.67 6.57
C GLN A 183 14.83 0.60 6.40
N TYR A 184 15.22 1.69 7.06
CA TYR A 184 14.68 3.02 6.74
C TYR A 184 15.23 3.51 5.40
N LEU A 185 14.38 4.11 4.59
CA LEU A 185 14.74 4.60 3.25
C LEU A 185 15.15 6.07 3.25
N HIS A 186 14.92 6.81 4.34
CA HIS A 186 15.49 8.13 4.56
C HIS A 186 16.76 8.01 5.38
N GLU A 187 17.85 8.61 4.90
CA GLU A 187 19.10 8.74 5.65
C GLU A 187 19.01 9.96 6.59
N GLY A 188 19.23 9.76 7.90
CA GLY A 188 19.24 10.86 8.87
C GLY A 188 19.00 10.39 10.31
N VAL A 189 20.01 10.60 11.16
CA VAL A 189 19.97 10.32 12.61
C VAL A 189 19.46 11.55 13.34
N SER A 190 18.19 11.92 13.14
CA SER A 190 17.50 12.57 14.25
C SER A 190 16.76 11.46 14.99
N ASP A 191 17.06 11.29 16.28
CA ASP A 191 16.27 10.47 17.22
C ASP A 191 14.91 11.13 17.53
N ASP A 192 14.43 11.95 16.61
CA ASP A 192 13.11 12.56 16.71
C ASP A 192 12.13 11.48 16.25
N ASP A 193 11.63 10.74 17.24
CA ASP A 193 10.72 9.61 17.08
C ASP A 193 9.44 9.98 16.31
N ASP A 194 9.13 11.28 16.19
CA ASP A 194 7.90 11.78 15.59
C ASP A 194 7.95 12.00 14.07
N VAL A 195 9.09 11.71 13.41
CA VAL A 195 9.21 11.91 11.95
C VAL A 195 8.83 10.64 11.19
N GLU A 196 7.73 10.72 10.43
CA GLU A 196 7.29 9.68 9.49
C GLU A 196 8.38 9.35 8.46
N ARG A 197 8.83 8.09 8.41
CA ARG A 197 9.85 7.63 7.46
C ARG A 197 9.39 6.38 6.71
N PRO A 198 9.51 6.35 5.37
CA PRO A 198 9.29 5.14 4.62
C PRO A 198 10.34 4.09 5.03
N MET A 199 9.87 2.87 5.25
CA MET A 199 10.68 1.75 5.68
C MET A 199 10.39 0.56 4.77
N LEU A 200 11.45 -0.15 4.38
CA LEU A 200 11.33 -1.46 3.76
C LEU A 200 11.48 -2.52 4.84
N LEU A 201 10.48 -3.39 4.94
CA LEU A 201 10.46 -4.53 5.84
C LEU A 201 10.28 -5.81 5.03
N SER A 202 11.18 -6.77 5.21
CA SER A 202 11.02 -8.13 4.74
C SER A 202 10.86 -9.03 5.96
N VAL A 203 9.73 -9.73 6.03
CA VAL A 203 9.45 -10.72 7.07
C VAL A 203 9.14 -12.07 6.43
N PRO A 204 9.47 -13.19 7.10
CA PRO A 204 8.92 -14.48 6.71
C PRO A 204 7.41 -14.34 6.65
N PHE A 205 6.77 -14.96 5.65
CA PHE A 205 5.31 -14.93 5.53
C PHE A 205 4.70 -15.27 6.89
N LEU A 206 3.95 -14.32 7.46
CA LEU A 206 3.18 -14.55 8.68
C LEU A 206 2.30 -15.77 8.41
N ASP A 207 2.46 -16.81 9.22
CA ASP A 207 1.66 -18.00 9.08
C ASP A 207 0.24 -17.71 9.60
N TRP A 208 -0.62 -17.26 8.69
CA TRP A 208 -2.04 -16.98 8.98
C TRP A 208 -2.79 -18.24 9.45
N THR A 209 -2.19 -19.44 9.37
CA THR A 209 -2.82 -20.67 9.87
C THR A 209 -2.88 -20.75 11.40
N ILE A 210 -2.18 -19.87 12.12
CA ILE A 210 -2.24 -19.80 13.59
C ILE A 210 -3.65 -19.40 14.07
N GLU A 211 -4.44 -18.69 13.26
CA GLU A 211 -5.79 -18.22 13.64
C GLU A 211 -6.95 -18.90 12.88
N GLY A 212 -6.69 -19.86 11.98
CA GLY A 212 -7.74 -20.60 11.28
C GLY A 212 -7.43 -20.91 9.81
N GLU A 213 -8.49 -20.95 8.98
CA GLU A 213 -8.37 -21.24 7.55
C GLU A 213 -7.59 -20.15 6.83
N GLN A 214 -6.56 -20.53 6.07
CA GLN A 214 -5.71 -19.59 5.37
C GLN A 214 -6.57 -18.75 4.40
N PRO A 215 -6.52 -17.40 4.47
CA PRO A 215 -7.24 -16.59 3.50
C PRO A 215 -6.74 -16.96 2.10
N PRO A 216 -7.63 -17.05 1.09
CA PRO A 216 -7.25 -17.45 -0.25
C PRO A 216 -6.13 -16.52 -0.75
N LEU A 217 -4.95 -17.08 -0.97
CA LEU A 217 -3.82 -16.34 -1.50
C LEU A 217 -4.21 -15.78 -2.86
N ARG A 218 -4.44 -14.46 -2.93
CA ARG A 218 -4.60 -13.77 -4.21
C ARG A 218 -3.24 -13.73 -4.86
N PHE A 219 -2.94 -14.75 -5.65
CA PHE A 219 -1.69 -14.82 -6.38
C PHE A 219 -1.64 -13.68 -7.39
N GLN A 220 -0.61 -12.86 -7.27
CA GLN A 220 -0.27 -11.93 -8.32
C GLN A 220 0.34 -12.74 -9.47
N VAL A 221 -0.34 -12.68 -10.62
CA VAL A 221 0.19 -13.13 -11.90
C VAL A 221 0.48 -11.86 -12.68
N ASP A 222 1.75 -11.63 -13.04
CA ASP A 222 2.04 -10.67 -14.11
C ASP A 222 1.75 -11.40 -15.43
N PRO A 223 0.71 -10.99 -16.20
CA PRO A 223 0.38 -11.64 -17.46
C PRO A 223 1.49 -11.53 -18.50
N ARG A 224 2.46 -10.62 -18.32
CA ARG A 224 3.60 -10.42 -19.24
C ARG A 224 4.75 -11.37 -18.97
N GLU A 225 4.97 -11.70 -17.69
CA GLU A 225 6.09 -12.54 -17.30
C GLU A 225 5.71 -14.03 -17.19
N GLY A 226 4.42 -14.36 -17.18
CA GLY A 226 3.93 -15.75 -17.12
C GLY A 226 4.24 -16.46 -15.81
N TYR A 227 4.72 -15.72 -14.80
CA TYR A 227 5.05 -16.24 -13.48
C TYR A 227 3.90 -16.03 -12.49
N GLN A 228 3.56 -17.09 -11.77
CA GLN A 228 2.68 -17.02 -10.61
C GLN A 228 3.52 -16.81 -9.34
N SER A 229 3.17 -15.79 -8.56
CA SER A 229 3.70 -15.66 -7.19
C SER A 229 3.36 -16.94 -6.42
N SER A 230 4.34 -17.63 -5.83
CA SER A 230 4.10 -18.86 -5.06
C SER A 230 4.11 -18.65 -3.55
N ARG A 231 4.65 -17.50 -3.09
CA ARG A 231 4.71 -17.03 -1.69
C ARG A 231 4.90 -15.51 -1.72
N SER A 232 4.27 -14.79 -0.80
CA SER A 232 4.29 -13.32 -0.73
C SER A 232 5.17 -12.82 0.42
N HIS A 233 5.80 -11.66 0.27
CA HIS A 233 6.25 -10.84 1.41
C HIS A 233 5.39 -9.58 1.47
N LEU A 234 5.22 -9.00 2.65
CA LEU A 234 4.38 -7.83 2.88
C LEU A 234 5.23 -6.56 2.72
N ILE A 235 4.79 -5.64 1.85
CA ILE A 235 5.28 -4.26 1.89
C ILE A 235 4.30 -3.49 2.76
N TYR A 236 4.77 -2.99 3.90
CA TYR A 236 4.02 -2.02 4.69
C TYR A 236 4.35 -0.63 4.16
N TYR A 237 3.35 0.08 3.62
CA TYR A 237 3.41 1.54 3.49
C TYR A 237 2.40 2.13 4.45
N GLY A 238 2.84 2.44 5.66
CA GLY A 238 2.04 3.19 6.60
C GLY A 238 2.86 4.35 7.11
N ARG A 239 2.15 5.44 7.40
CA ARG A 239 2.70 6.49 8.25
C ARG A 239 3.11 5.84 9.56
N SER A 240 4.40 5.87 9.91
CA SER A 240 4.81 5.52 11.26
C SER A 240 4.34 6.66 12.14
N TYR A 241 3.39 6.36 13.03
CA TYR A 241 3.10 7.21 14.17
C TYR A 241 3.83 6.59 15.36
N SER A 242 4.78 7.33 15.91
CA SER A 242 5.26 7.17 17.27
C SER A 242 4.09 7.31 18.25
N THR A 243 4.27 6.65 19.40
CA THR A 243 3.39 6.60 20.58
C THR A 243 2.20 5.64 20.52
N PHE A 244 2.50 4.35 20.71
CA PHE A 244 1.65 3.50 21.55
C PHE A 244 2.33 3.38 22.92
N THR A 245 1.92 4.20 23.88
CA THR A 245 1.99 3.79 25.29
C THR A 245 0.75 2.94 25.56
N ALA A 246 0.97 1.65 25.84
CA ALA A 246 -0.01 0.80 26.51
C ALA A 246 -0.18 1.23 27.97
#